data_AF-A0AA97E1W0-F1
#
_entry.id   AF-A0AA97E1W0-F1
#
_cell.length_a   1.000
_cell.length_b   1.000
_cell.length_c   1.000
_cell.angle_alpha   90.00
_cell.angle_beta   90.00
_cell.angle_gamma   90.00
#
_symmetry.space_group_name_H-M   'P 1'
#
loop_
_entity.id
_entity.type
_entity.pdbx_description
1 polymer ?
#
loop_
_entity_poly.entity_id
_entity_poly.type
_entity_poly.pdbx_seq_one_letter_code
_entity_poly.pdbx_strand_id
1 'polypeptide(L)'
;MASHQVNSVDHVSTAFNEMVATSNEVASNCTTAAQAAENSESQVQEGNQLIQRTMSSLKNLESEVNSSNETILDLAKESESILGILDTIKAIAEQTNLLALNAAIEAARAGEQGRGFAVVADEVRTLAGRTSESTDEIDKMLNNLQQQTSHAASKMNNSVNVVKDSVGLAAQTAEVFENILKSVLDIKDMMIQISASAEEQHIVAEEINSNVVVIHDGTIKSDDLSKKVSQTATALNELSNELQNMVAHFKSTT
;
A
#
# COMPACT_ATOMS: atom_id res chain seq x y z
N MET A 1 6.15 59.14 30.03
CA MET A 1 6.78 58.73 28.74
C MET A 1 7.81 57.62 28.98
N ALA A 2 8.84 57.83 29.81
CA ALA A 2 9.82 56.80 30.16
C ALA A 2 9.23 55.50 30.74
N SER A 3 8.29 55.58 31.69
CA SER A 3 7.60 54.38 32.22
C SER A 3 6.80 53.60 31.16
N HIS A 4 6.32 54.28 30.11
CA HIS A 4 5.60 53.60 29.02
C HIS A 4 6.58 52.88 28.09
N GLN A 5 7.71 53.52 27.75
CA GLN A 5 8.77 52.90 26.95
C GLN A 5 9.42 51.70 27.65
N VAL A 6 9.67 51.76 28.96
CA VAL A 6 10.20 50.61 29.72
C VAL A 6 9.24 49.42 29.66
N ASN A 7 7.94 49.64 29.93
CA ASN A 7 6.95 48.56 29.81
C ASN A 7 6.87 47.98 28.38
N SER A 8 6.94 48.83 27.35
CA SER A 8 6.96 48.36 25.95
C SER A 8 8.17 47.48 25.66
N VAL A 9 9.34 47.81 26.21
CA VAL A 9 10.56 47.03 26.04
C VAL A 9 10.46 45.67 26.74
N ASP A 10 9.93 45.62 27.97
CA ASP A 10 9.71 44.36 28.70
C ASP A 10 8.77 43.41 27.94
N HIS A 11 7.68 43.95 27.39
CA HIS A 11 6.75 43.18 26.55
C HIS A 11 7.42 42.61 25.30
N VAL A 12 8.26 43.41 24.63
CA VAL A 12 9.00 42.96 23.45
C VAL A 12 10.01 41.88 23.80
N SER A 13 10.74 42.00 24.92
CA SER A 13 11.68 40.97 25.37
C SER A 13 10.97 39.65 25.71
N THR A 14 9.79 39.71 26.33
CA THR A 14 8.98 38.49 26.59
C THR A 14 8.56 37.83 25.28
N ALA A 15 8.08 38.61 24.30
CA ALA A 15 7.70 38.09 22.99
C ALA A 15 8.87 37.41 22.25
N PHE A 16 10.09 37.95 22.36
CA PHE A 16 11.27 37.31 21.77
C PHE A 16 11.70 36.03 22.49
N ASN A 17 11.58 35.97 23.82
CA ASN A 17 11.81 34.73 24.55
C ASN A 17 10.79 33.63 24.15
N GLU A 18 9.53 34.00 23.95
CA GLU A 18 8.52 33.09 23.39
C GLU A 18 8.86 32.67 21.94
N MET A 19 9.38 33.59 21.12
CA MET A 19 9.84 33.28 19.75
C MET A 19 11.01 32.28 19.73
N VAL A 20 11.97 32.42 20.66
CA VAL A 20 13.08 31.45 20.82
C VAL A 20 12.56 30.08 21.25
N ALA A 21 11.64 30.05 22.21
CA ALA A 21 11.04 28.79 22.68
C ALA A 21 10.28 28.07 21.55
N THR A 22 9.45 28.81 20.81
CA THR A 22 8.68 28.25 19.69
C THR A 22 9.56 27.83 18.52
N SER A 23 10.65 28.55 18.22
CA SER A 23 11.61 28.15 17.18
C SER A 23 12.28 26.81 17.53
N ASN A 24 12.70 26.63 18.78
CA ASN A 24 13.24 25.37 19.28
C ASN A 24 12.23 24.23 19.22
N GLU A 25 10.97 24.51 19.58
CA GLU A 25 9.88 23.52 19.49
C GLU A 25 9.63 23.10 18.03
N VAL A 26 9.62 24.04 17.09
CA VAL A 26 9.47 23.76 15.65
C VAL A 26 10.63 22.90 15.14
N ALA A 27 11.88 23.20 15.51
CA ALA A 27 13.04 22.38 15.12
C ALA A 27 12.96 20.95 15.67
N SER A 28 12.55 20.79 16.94
CA SER A 28 12.31 19.48 17.56
C SER A 28 11.20 18.69 16.86
N ASN A 29 10.09 19.36 16.51
CA ASN A 29 9.00 18.76 15.76
C ASN A 29 9.42 18.32 14.36
N CYS A 30 10.25 19.11 13.67
CA CYS A 30 10.82 18.74 12.37
C CYS A 30 11.69 17.49 12.46
N THR A 31 12.50 17.37 13.51
CA THR A 31 13.32 16.18 13.75
C THR A 31 12.46 14.94 13.94
N THR A 32 11.39 15.04 14.74
CA THR A 32 10.45 13.94 14.96
C THR A 32 9.71 13.55 13.67
N ALA A 33 9.27 14.54 12.89
CA ALA A 33 8.61 14.32 11.61
C ALA A 33 9.55 13.70 10.57
N ALA A 34 10.82 14.11 10.52
CA ALA A 34 11.83 13.50 9.66
C ALA A 34 12.08 12.03 10.02
N GLN A 35 12.12 11.68 11.30
CA GLN A 35 12.22 10.29 11.74
C GLN A 35 10.99 9.47 11.35
N ALA A 36 9.79 10.05 11.44
CA ALA A 36 8.56 9.39 10.99
C ALA A 36 8.54 9.18 9.47
N ALA A 37 9.06 10.14 8.70
CA ALA A 37 9.25 10.00 7.26
C ALA A 37 10.24 8.88 6.94
N GLU A 38 11.38 8.80 7.61
CA GLU A 38 12.37 7.72 7.43
C GLU A 38 11.78 6.32 7.77
N ASN A 39 10.98 6.23 8.82
CA ASN A 39 10.27 4.98 9.14
C ASN A 39 9.27 4.60 8.03
N SER A 40 8.55 5.60 7.49
CA SER A 40 7.61 5.40 6.39
C SER A 40 8.32 4.99 5.10
N GLU A 41 9.49 5.56 4.82
CA GLU A 41 10.38 5.18 3.70
C GLU A 41 10.74 3.70 3.79
N SER A 42 11.19 3.23 4.96
CA SER A 42 11.52 1.82 5.20
C SER A 42 10.31 0.90 4.96
N GLN A 43 9.13 1.26 5.48
CA GLN A 43 7.90 0.49 5.30
C GLN A 43 7.46 0.40 3.82
N VAL A 44 7.61 1.49 3.07
CA VAL A 44 7.29 1.51 1.63
C VAL A 44 8.28 0.67 0.84
N GLN A 45 9.57 0.70 1.18
CA GLN A 45 10.57 -0.16 0.57
C GLN A 45 10.29 -1.64 0.84
N GLU A 46 9.93 -2.01 2.07
CA GLU A 46 9.50 -3.38 2.41
C GLU A 46 8.23 -3.78 1.62
N GLY A 47 7.24 -2.88 1.54
CA GLY A 47 6.04 -3.07 0.73
C GLY A 47 6.34 -3.33 -0.75
N ASN A 48 7.29 -2.59 -1.32
CA ASN A 48 7.79 -2.80 -2.68
C ASN A 48 8.49 -4.16 -2.85
N GLN A 49 9.26 -4.62 -1.86
CA GLN A 49 9.85 -5.96 -1.92
C GLN A 49 8.78 -7.06 -1.87
N LEU A 50 7.75 -6.89 -1.04
CA LEU A 50 6.62 -7.82 -0.94
C LEU A 50 5.82 -7.88 -2.25
N ILE A 51 5.57 -6.75 -2.90
CA ILE A 51 4.82 -6.74 -4.17
C ILE A 51 5.62 -7.41 -5.29
N GLN A 52 6.94 -7.20 -5.35
CA GLN A 52 7.81 -7.90 -6.30
C GLN A 52 7.80 -9.43 -6.10
N ARG A 53 7.85 -9.88 -4.84
CA ARG A 53 7.70 -11.32 -4.51
C ARG A 53 6.32 -11.85 -4.89
N THR A 54 5.28 -11.04 -4.72
CA THR A 54 3.91 -11.39 -5.12
C THR A 54 3.79 -11.54 -6.63
N MET A 55 4.36 -10.63 -7.42
CA MET A 55 4.40 -10.73 -8.88
C MET A 55 5.13 -11.99 -9.35
N SER A 56 6.27 -12.31 -8.73
CA SER A 56 7.00 -13.56 -9.03
C SER A 56 6.16 -14.81 -8.73
N SER A 57 5.47 -14.81 -7.58
CA SER A 57 4.59 -15.91 -7.18
C SER A 57 3.40 -16.08 -8.13
N LEU A 58 2.80 -14.98 -8.59
CA LEU A 58 1.73 -15.00 -9.59
C LEU A 58 2.20 -15.52 -10.94
N LYS A 59 3.41 -15.18 -11.37
CA LYS A 59 4.00 -15.72 -12.61
C LYS A 59 4.23 -17.24 -12.52
N ASN A 60 4.67 -17.73 -11.37
CA ASN A 60 4.78 -19.17 -11.15
C ASN A 60 3.40 -19.84 -11.14
N LEU A 61 2.41 -19.20 -10.50
CA LEU A 61 1.03 -19.70 -10.50
C LEU A 61 0.44 -19.76 -11.91
N GLU A 62 0.71 -18.77 -12.76
CA GLU A 62 0.31 -18.80 -14.18
C GLU A 62 0.88 -20.03 -14.89
N SER A 63 2.16 -20.34 -14.67
CA SER A 63 2.82 -21.53 -15.24
C SER A 63 2.17 -22.83 -14.75
N GLU A 64 1.90 -22.95 -13.46
CA GLU A 64 1.28 -24.14 -12.86
C GLU A 64 -0.16 -24.35 -13.35
N VAL A 65 -0.93 -23.27 -13.49
CA VAL A 65 -2.29 -23.34 -14.04
C VAL A 65 -2.27 -23.76 -15.51
N ASN A 66 -1.34 -23.25 -16.31
CA ASN A 66 -1.19 -23.65 -17.70
C ASN A 66 -0.80 -25.13 -17.83
N SER A 67 0.16 -25.60 -17.03
CA SER A 67 0.55 -27.02 -17.01
C SER A 67 -0.60 -27.94 -16.55
N SER A 68 -1.38 -27.51 -15.56
CA SER A 68 -2.58 -28.22 -15.13
C SER A 68 -3.63 -28.29 -16.24
N ASN A 69 -3.81 -27.21 -17.00
CA ASN A 69 -4.71 -27.17 -18.14
C ASN A 69 -4.28 -28.13 -19.26
N GLU A 70 -2.98 -28.21 -19.57
CA GLU A 70 -2.43 -29.19 -20.51
C GLU A 70 -2.73 -30.63 -20.08
N THR A 71 -2.50 -30.95 -18.79
CA THR A 71 -2.79 -32.29 -18.24
C THR A 71 -4.27 -32.65 -18.36
N ILE A 72 -5.19 -31.69 -18.16
CA ILE A 72 -6.63 -31.91 -18.32
C ILE A 72 -6.99 -32.17 -19.79
N LEU A 73 -6.37 -31.45 -20.73
CA LEU A 73 -6.58 -31.64 -22.16
C LEU A 73 -6.09 -33.02 -22.62
N ASP A 74 -4.95 -33.47 -22.10
CA ASP A 74 -4.43 -34.82 -22.36
C ASP A 74 -5.38 -35.89 -21.83
N LEU A 75 -5.90 -35.74 -20.61
CA LEU A 75 -6.90 -36.66 -20.04
C LEU A 75 -8.19 -36.72 -20.87
N ALA A 76 -8.64 -35.58 -21.41
CA ALA A 76 -9.81 -35.53 -22.29
C ALA A 76 -9.57 -36.32 -23.60
N LYS A 77 -8.37 -36.20 -24.18
CA LYS A 77 -7.96 -36.93 -25.39
C LYS A 77 -7.81 -38.43 -25.14
N GLU A 78 -7.26 -38.81 -23.99
CA GLU A 78 -7.12 -40.21 -23.60
C GLU A 78 -8.49 -40.86 -23.38
N SER A 79 -9.43 -40.13 -22.76
CA SER A 79 -10.83 -40.56 -22.60
C SER A 79 -11.53 -40.79 -23.94
N GLU A 80 -11.33 -39.91 -24.93
CA GLU A 80 -11.85 -40.07 -26.29
C GLU A 80 -11.27 -41.31 -26.99
N SER A 81 -9.99 -41.60 -26.76
CA SER A 81 -9.34 -42.80 -27.31
C SER A 81 -9.94 -44.08 -26.71
N ILE A 82 -10.28 -44.08 -25.41
CA ILE A 82 -10.92 -45.23 -24.75
C ILE A 82 -12.34 -45.44 -25.28
N LEU A 83 -13.10 -44.37 -25.54
CA LEU A 83 -14.44 -44.47 -26.16
C LEU A 83 -14.39 -45.23 -27.49
N GLY A 84 -13.41 -44.94 -28.37
CA GLY A 84 -13.23 -45.67 -29.62
C GLY A 84 -12.91 -47.16 -29.44
N ILE A 85 -12.19 -47.52 -28.37
CA ILE A 85 -11.93 -48.92 -28.02
C ILE A 85 -13.23 -49.60 -27.55
N LEU A 86 -14.05 -48.93 -26.74
CA LEU A 86 -15.33 -49.47 -26.27
C LEU A 86 -16.31 -49.72 -27.41
N ASP A 87 -16.39 -48.82 -28.40
CA ASP A 87 -17.21 -49.04 -29.60
C ASP A 87 -16.82 -50.34 -30.31
N THR A 88 -15.52 -50.63 -30.38
CA THR A 88 -15.00 -51.88 -30.95
C THR A 88 -15.39 -53.09 -30.10
N ILE A 89 -15.29 -53.01 -28.77
CA ILE A 89 -15.68 -54.11 -27.85
C ILE A 89 -17.18 -54.37 -27.95
N LYS A 90 -18.00 -53.32 -28.02
CA LYS A 90 -19.45 -53.41 -28.17
C LYS A 90 -19.84 -54.10 -29.48
N ALA A 91 -19.19 -53.73 -30.58
CA ALA A 91 -19.36 -54.42 -31.86
C ALA A 91 -18.97 -55.91 -31.80
N ILE A 92 -17.87 -56.25 -31.11
CA ILE A 92 -17.46 -57.65 -30.89
C ILE A 92 -18.48 -58.40 -30.04
N ALA A 93 -19.03 -57.79 -28.99
CA ALA A 93 -20.04 -58.39 -28.13
C ALA A 93 -21.34 -58.67 -28.91
N GLU A 94 -21.82 -57.72 -29.72
CA GLU A 94 -22.98 -57.93 -30.61
C GLU A 94 -22.74 -59.04 -31.64
N GLN A 95 -21.56 -59.07 -32.25
CA GLN A 95 -21.20 -60.12 -33.21
C GLN A 95 -21.12 -61.49 -32.53
N THR A 96 -20.57 -61.56 -31.31
CA THR A 96 -20.51 -62.78 -30.49
C THR A 96 -21.90 -63.26 -30.11
N ASN A 97 -22.79 -62.33 -29.74
CA ASN A 97 -24.20 -62.63 -29.44
C ASN A 97 -24.93 -63.20 -30.65
N LEU A 98 -24.72 -62.64 -31.85
CA LEU A 98 -25.26 -63.16 -33.11
C LEU A 98 -24.70 -64.55 -33.46
N LEU A 99 -23.40 -64.77 -33.27
CA LEU A 99 -22.76 -66.08 -33.48
C LEU A 99 -23.33 -67.13 -32.52
N ALA A 100 -23.49 -66.79 -31.24
CA ALA A 100 -24.07 -67.66 -30.23
C ALA A 100 -25.52 -68.02 -30.55
N LEU A 101 -26.31 -67.05 -31.02
CA LEU A 101 -27.69 -67.30 -31.46
C LEU A 101 -27.74 -68.29 -32.63
N ASN A 102 -26.88 -68.12 -33.65
CA ASN A 102 -26.80 -69.04 -34.78
C ASN A 102 -26.39 -70.45 -34.33
N ALA A 103 -25.45 -70.57 -33.38
CA ALA A 103 -25.04 -71.84 -32.81
C ALA A 103 -26.16 -72.52 -32.01
N ALA A 104 -26.95 -71.76 -31.24
CA ALA A 104 -28.11 -72.27 -30.51
C ALA A 104 -29.19 -72.81 -31.47
N ILE A 105 -29.44 -72.11 -32.58
CA ILE A 105 -30.37 -72.54 -33.63
C ILE A 105 -29.90 -73.87 -34.24
N GLU A 106 -28.62 -74.00 -34.60
CA GLU A 106 -28.10 -75.22 -35.22
C GLU A 106 -28.04 -76.39 -34.22
N ALA A 107 -27.74 -76.12 -32.95
CA ALA A 107 -27.81 -77.10 -31.87
C ALA A 107 -29.23 -77.65 -31.66
N ALA A 108 -30.25 -76.78 -31.71
CA ALA A 108 -31.65 -77.20 -31.67
C ALA A 108 -32.02 -78.08 -32.88
N ARG A 109 -31.46 -77.77 -34.06
CA ARG A 109 -31.67 -78.53 -35.29
C ARG A 109 -31.08 -79.95 -35.25
N ALA A 110 -29.98 -80.13 -34.53
CA ALA A 110 -29.33 -81.44 -34.32
C ALA A 110 -30.05 -82.33 -33.27
N GLY A 111 -31.11 -81.85 -32.61
CA GLY A 111 -31.91 -82.62 -31.65
C GLY A 111 -31.11 -83.07 -30.42
N GLU A 112 -31.25 -84.33 -30.03
CA GLU A 112 -30.56 -84.91 -28.85
C GLU A 112 -29.03 -84.84 -28.94
N GLN A 113 -28.45 -84.89 -30.15
CA GLN A 113 -26.99 -84.81 -30.35
C GLN A 113 -26.44 -83.38 -30.15
N GLY A 114 -27.27 -82.35 -30.29
CA GLY A 114 -26.90 -80.94 -30.15
C GLY A 114 -27.02 -80.40 -28.72
N ARG A 115 -27.49 -81.21 -27.78
CA ARG A 115 -27.91 -80.75 -26.43
C ARG A 115 -26.76 -80.11 -25.63
N GLY A 116 -25.55 -80.67 -25.73
CA GLY A 116 -24.36 -80.07 -25.11
C GLY A 116 -23.92 -78.76 -25.76
N PHE A 117 -24.04 -78.66 -27.09
CA PHE A 117 -23.74 -77.43 -27.84
C PHE A 117 -24.74 -76.32 -27.54
N ALA A 118 -26.02 -76.64 -27.33
CA ALA A 118 -27.04 -75.67 -26.98
C ALA A 118 -26.74 -74.96 -25.64
N VAL A 119 -26.28 -75.70 -24.63
CA VAL A 119 -25.89 -75.13 -23.32
C VAL A 119 -24.71 -74.19 -23.46
N VAL A 120 -23.69 -74.57 -24.25
CA VAL A 120 -22.52 -73.70 -24.49
C VAL A 120 -22.94 -72.44 -25.26
N ALA A 121 -23.83 -72.56 -26.25
CA ALA A 121 -24.32 -71.42 -27.02
C ALA A 121 -25.08 -70.41 -26.14
N ASP A 122 -25.94 -70.88 -25.24
CA ASP A 122 -26.64 -70.00 -24.28
C ASP A 122 -25.70 -69.34 -23.27
N GLU A 123 -24.66 -70.03 -22.82
CA GLU A 123 -23.64 -69.46 -21.93
C GLU A 123 -22.85 -68.36 -22.65
N VAL A 124 -22.42 -68.59 -23.90
CA VAL A 124 -21.72 -67.58 -24.72
C VAL A 124 -22.64 -66.37 -24.97
N ARG A 125 -23.93 -66.61 -25.24
CA ARG A 125 -24.92 -65.54 -25.44
C ARG A 125 -25.07 -64.67 -24.18
N THR A 126 -25.14 -65.32 -23.02
CA THR A 126 -25.22 -64.64 -21.72
C THR A 126 -23.96 -63.83 -21.44
N LEU A 127 -22.78 -64.38 -21.74
CA LEU A 127 -21.50 -63.69 -21.57
C LEU A 127 -21.40 -62.47 -22.48
N ALA A 128 -21.80 -62.60 -23.76
CA ALA A 128 -21.84 -61.48 -24.70
C ALA A 128 -22.80 -60.37 -24.25
N GLY A 129 -23.97 -60.74 -23.70
CA GLY A 129 -24.91 -59.78 -23.10
C GLY A 129 -24.29 -59.02 -21.92
N ARG A 130 -23.63 -59.73 -20.99
CA ARG A 130 -22.93 -59.11 -19.85
C ARG A 130 -21.78 -58.21 -20.30
N THR A 131 -21.05 -58.57 -21.36
CA THR A 131 -20.01 -57.71 -21.94
C THR A 131 -20.61 -56.42 -22.49
N SER A 132 -21.71 -56.50 -23.24
CA SER A 132 -22.39 -55.30 -23.77
C SER A 132 -22.89 -54.37 -22.66
N GLU A 133 -23.50 -54.94 -21.62
CA GLU A 133 -23.98 -54.18 -20.46
C GLU A 133 -22.83 -53.47 -19.73
N SER A 134 -21.70 -54.17 -19.55
CA SER A 134 -20.50 -53.58 -18.96
C SER A 134 -19.92 -52.46 -19.83
N THR A 135 -19.89 -52.63 -21.15
CA THR A 135 -19.42 -51.55 -22.06
C THR A 135 -20.32 -50.33 -22.00
N ASP A 136 -21.63 -50.49 -21.85
CA ASP A 136 -22.58 -49.37 -21.71
C ASP A 136 -22.40 -48.62 -20.37
N GLU A 137 -22.06 -49.34 -19.30
CA GLU A 137 -21.70 -48.70 -18.02
C GLU A 137 -20.40 -47.91 -18.12
N ILE A 138 -19.37 -48.45 -18.75
CA ILE A 138 -18.09 -47.75 -18.95
C ILE A 138 -18.27 -46.53 -19.87
N ASP A 139 -19.06 -46.64 -20.93
CA ASP A 139 -19.40 -45.52 -21.81
C ASP A 139 -20.04 -44.35 -21.03
N LYS A 140 -21.00 -44.64 -20.15
CA LYS A 140 -21.59 -43.62 -19.26
C LYS A 140 -20.54 -42.98 -18.34
N MET A 141 -19.64 -43.77 -17.77
CA MET A 141 -18.57 -43.26 -16.90
C MET A 141 -17.60 -42.34 -17.67
N LEU A 142 -17.20 -42.72 -18.88
CA LEU A 142 -16.31 -41.92 -19.72
C LEU A 142 -16.98 -40.64 -20.22
N ASN A 143 -18.26 -40.68 -20.60
CA ASN A 143 -19.01 -39.47 -20.95
C ASN A 143 -19.05 -38.47 -19.77
N ASN A 144 -19.26 -38.97 -18.55
CA ASN A 144 -19.20 -38.13 -17.34
C ASN A 144 -17.78 -37.59 -17.10
N LEU A 145 -16.75 -38.42 -17.29
CA LEU A 145 -15.35 -38.00 -17.18
C LEU A 145 -15.01 -36.89 -18.20
N GLN A 146 -15.50 -37.00 -19.43
CA GLN A 146 -15.30 -35.99 -20.48
C GLN A 146 -15.99 -34.66 -20.15
N GLN A 147 -17.20 -34.71 -19.58
CA GLN A 147 -17.88 -33.50 -19.09
C GLN A 147 -17.11 -32.85 -17.93
N GLN A 148 -16.62 -33.64 -16.97
CA GLN A 148 -15.87 -33.12 -15.83
C GLN A 148 -14.52 -32.51 -16.23
N THR A 149 -13.80 -33.14 -17.15
CA THR A 149 -12.54 -32.61 -17.70
C THR A 149 -12.75 -31.33 -18.48
N SER A 150 -13.78 -31.25 -19.33
CA SER A 150 -14.16 -30.02 -20.03
C SER A 150 -14.51 -28.88 -19.05
N HIS A 151 -15.27 -29.19 -18.00
CA HIS A 151 -15.59 -28.22 -16.96
C HIS A 151 -14.33 -27.76 -16.19
N ALA A 152 -13.42 -28.67 -15.88
CA ALA A 152 -12.15 -28.35 -15.22
C ALA A 152 -11.24 -27.47 -16.09
N ALA A 153 -11.16 -27.74 -17.40
CA ALA A 153 -10.42 -26.92 -18.36
C ALA A 153 -10.98 -25.48 -18.44
N SER A 154 -12.32 -25.34 -18.49
CA SER A 154 -12.97 -24.03 -18.46
C SER A 154 -12.64 -23.25 -17.18
N LYS A 155 -12.63 -23.92 -16.02
CA LYS A 155 -12.21 -23.31 -14.76
C LYS A 155 -10.74 -22.90 -14.76
N MET A 156 -9.85 -23.72 -15.31
CA MET A 156 -8.43 -23.34 -15.41
C MET A 156 -8.23 -22.14 -16.32
N ASN A 157 -8.93 -22.06 -17.44
CA ASN A 157 -8.88 -20.88 -18.30
C ASN A 157 -9.32 -19.61 -17.58
N ASN A 158 -10.38 -19.69 -16.77
CA ASN A 158 -10.78 -18.58 -15.91
C ASN A 158 -9.71 -18.23 -14.87
N SER A 159 -9.09 -19.24 -14.23
CA SER A 159 -7.97 -19.02 -13.31
C SER A 159 -6.80 -18.26 -13.96
N VAL A 160 -6.47 -18.55 -15.22
CA VAL A 160 -5.45 -17.78 -15.97
C VAL A 160 -5.82 -16.30 -16.07
N ASN A 161 -7.09 -15.98 -16.35
CA ASN A 161 -7.53 -14.58 -16.41
C ASN A 161 -7.44 -13.90 -15.05
N VAL A 162 -7.86 -14.57 -13.97
CA VAL A 162 -7.74 -14.04 -12.60
C VAL A 162 -6.28 -13.79 -12.22
N VAL A 163 -5.36 -14.68 -12.61
CA VAL A 163 -3.92 -14.48 -12.38
C VAL A 163 -3.40 -13.26 -13.14
N LYS A 164 -3.78 -13.08 -14.41
CA LYS A 164 -3.39 -11.90 -15.20
C LYS A 164 -3.90 -10.60 -14.59
N ASP A 165 -5.16 -10.57 -14.17
CA ASP A 165 -5.73 -9.40 -13.48
C ASP A 165 -4.99 -9.10 -12.18
N SER A 166 -4.65 -10.14 -11.42
CA SER A 166 -3.87 -10.03 -10.18
C SER A 166 -2.47 -9.47 -10.42
N VAL A 167 -1.81 -9.84 -11.52
CA VAL A 167 -0.52 -9.26 -11.94
C VAL A 167 -0.68 -7.77 -12.24
N GLY A 168 -1.76 -7.39 -12.94
CA GLY A 168 -2.07 -5.98 -13.22
C GLY A 168 -2.30 -5.15 -11.96
N LEU A 169 -3.02 -5.69 -10.97
CA LEU A 169 -3.23 -5.03 -9.67
C LEU A 169 -1.93 -4.91 -8.86
N ALA A 170 -1.08 -5.95 -8.90
CA ALA A 170 0.22 -5.91 -8.23
C ALA A 170 1.13 -4.83 -8.84
N ALA A 171 1.13 -4.69 -10.17
CA ALA A 171 1.88 -3.63 -10.85
C ALA A 171 1.39 -2.22 -10.47
N GLN A 172 0.07 -2.00 -10.44
CA GLN A 172 -0.51 -0.72 -9.98
C GLN A 172 -0.16 -0.42 -8.52
N THR A 173 -0.14 -1.45 -7.67
CA THR A 173 0.26 -1.29 -6.25
C THR A 173 1.72 -0.87 -6.13
N ALA A 174 2.61 -1.43 -6.97
CA ALA A 174 4.02 -1.02 -7.01
C ALA A 174 4.18 0.45 -7.40
N GLU A 175 3.43 0.92 -8.41
CA GLU A 175 3.42 2.34 -8.81
C GLU A 175 2.93 3.26 -7.69
N VAL A 176 1.89 2.85 -6.94
CA VAL A 176 1.43 3.60 -5.76
C VAL A 176 2.51 3.70 -4.70
N PHE A 177 3.23 2.60 -4.40
CA PHE A 177 4.33 2.65 -3.45
C PHE A 177 5.48 3.54 -3.92
N GLU A 178 5.81 3.56 -5.21
CA GLU A 178 6.81 4.48 -5.77
C GLU A 178 6.42 5.95 -5.57
N ASN A 179 5.14 6.28 -5.81
CA ASN A 179 4.60 7.62 -5.58
C ASN A 179 4.60 8.02 -4.09
N ILE A 180 4.28 7.07 -3.20
CA ILE A 180 4.36 7.29 -1.75
C ILE A 180 5.82 7.52 -1.34
N LEU A 181 6.77 6.72 -1.84
CA LEU A 181 8.20 6.88 -1.54
C LEU A 181 8.67 8.28 -1.92
N LYS A 182 8.32 8.75 -3.12
CA LYS A 182 8.65 10.11 -3.55
C LYS A 182 8.07 11.16 -2.61
N SER A 183 6.80 11.03 -2.24
CA SER A 183 6.13 11.97 -1.32
C SER A 183 6.79 11.99 0.07
N VAL A 184 7.25 10.84 0.56
CA VAL A 184 7.95 10.71 1.84
C VAL A 184 9.32 11.40 1.78
N LEU A 185 10.06 11.25 0.68
CA LEU A 185 11.33 11.94 0.47
C LEU A 185 11.14 13.46 0.39
N ASP A 186 10.11 13.93 -0.32
CA ASP A 186 9.77 15.35 -0.38
C ASP A 186 9.42 15.91 1.03
N ILE A 187 8.70 15.14 1.85
CA ILE A 187 8.41 15.51 3.25
C ILE A 187 9.70 15.61 4.07
N LYS A 188 10.61 14.64 3.93
CA LYS A 188 11.90 14.63 4.63
C LYS A 188 12.71 15.88 4.29
N ASP A 189 12.79 16.24 3.01
CA ASP A 189 13.49 17.43 2.55
C ASP A 189 12.84 18.73 3.07
N MET A 190 11.50 18.79 3.07
CA MET A 190 10.79 19.92 3.68
C MET A 190 11.09 20.07 5.18
N MET A 191 11.17 18.96 5.93
CA MET A 191 11.50 19.02 7.35
C MET A 191 12.92 19.53 7.60
N ILE A 192 13.88 19.18 6.74
CA ILE A 192 15.25 19.74 6.80
C ILE A 192 15.21 21.26 6.58
N GLN A 193 14.46 21.74 5.58
CA GLN A 193 14.34 23.16 5.29
C GLN A 193 13.63 23.95 6.40
N ILE A 194 12.56 23.39 6.98
CA ILE A 194 11.83 24.03 8.08
C ILE A 194 12.74 24.07 9.32
N SER A 195 13.48 23.00 9.62
CA SER A 195 14.44 22.99 10.73
C SER A 195 15.52 24.05 10.56
N ALA A 196 16.07 24.21 9.35
CA ALA A 196 17.04 25.26 9.07
C ALA A 196 16.44 26.66 9.23
N SER A 197 15.19 26.87 8.78
CA SER A 197 14.49 28.15 8.93
C SER A 197 14.17 28.47 10.40
N ALA A 198 13.86 27.45 11.21
CA ALA A 198 13.63 27.61 12.65
C ALA A 198 14.93 27.98 13.38
N GLU A 199 16.07 27.42 12.98
CA GLU A 199 17.38 27.80 13.51
C GLU A 199 17.74 29.26 13.15
N GLU A 200 17.46 29.69 11.91
CA GLU A 200 17.62 31.10 11.53
C GLU A 200 16.71 32.03 12.34
N GLN A 201 15.44 31.64 12.57
CA GLN A 201 14.52 32.40 13.44
C GLN A 201 15.03 32.48 14.88
N HIS A 202 15.62 31.41 15.40
CA HIS A 202 16.22 31.40 16.73
C HIS A 202 17.35 32.43 16.83
N ILE A 203 18.28 32.43 15.87
CA ILE A 203 19.43 33.36 15.82
C ILE A 203 18.94 34.81 15.74
N VAL A 204 17.98 35.09 14.86
CA VAL A 204 17.42 36.45 14.70
C VAL A 204 16.68 36.90 15.96
N ALA A 205 15.94 36.00 16.62
CA ALA A 205 15.24 36.33 17.86
C ALA A 205 16.22 36.65 19.01
N GLU A 206 17.34 35.94 19.13
CA GLU A 206 18.39 36.26 20.10
C GLU A 206 19.05 37.61 19.80
N GLU A 207 19.36 37.90 18.53
CA GLU A 207 19.94 39.18 18.13
C GLU A 207 19.00 40.35 18.47
N ILE A 208 17.71 40.23 18.16
CA ILE A 208 16.75 41.27 18.48
C ILE A 208 16.58 41.41 19.99
N ASN A 209 16.52 40.30 20.74
CA ASN A 209 16.45 40.38 22.21
C ASN A 209 17.67 41.12 22.79
N SER A 210 18.87 40.90 22.24
CA SER A 210 20.08 41.66 22.61
C SER A 210 19.93 43.16 22.29
N ASN A 211 19.45 43.50 21.10
CA ASN A 211 19.19 44.90 20.71
C ASN A 211 18.13 45.57 21.60
N VAL A 212 17.12 44.84 22.04
CA VAL A 212 16.07 45.32 22.95
C VAL A 212 16.65 45.67 24.33
N VAL A 213 17.58 44.86 24.85
CA VAL A 213 18.31 45.17 26.10
C VAL A 213 19.14 46.45 25.95
N VAL A 214 19.80 46.65 24.81
CA VAL A 214 20.56 47.89 24.54
C VAL A 214 19.63 49.11 24.50
N ILE A 215 18.44 48.99 23.90
CA ILE A 215 17.43 50.05 23.85
C ILE A 215 16.86 50.35 25.25
N HIS A 216 16.62 49.31 26.05
CA HIS A 216 16.19 49.45 27.44
C HIS A 216 17.16 50.33 28.24
N ASP A 217 18.45 49.99 28.21
CA ASP A 217 19.50 50.71 28.91
C ASP A 217 19.67 52.14 28.41
N GLY A 218 19.54 52.34 27.09
CA GLY A 218 19.51 53.66 26.47
C GLY A 218 18.36 54.52 26.96
N THR A 219 17.16 53.94 27.08
CA THR A 219 15.95 54.61 27.57
C THR A 219 16.11 55.05 29.02
N ILE A 220 16.67 54.19 29.88
CA ILE A 220 16.97 54.53 31.28
C ILE A 220 17.96 55.71 31.36
N LYS A 221 19.04 55.67 30.58
CA LYS A 221 20.03 56.76 30.52
C LYS A 221 19.41 58.07 30.02
N SER A 222 18.54 58.01 29.02
CA SER A 222 17.83 59.18 28.51
C SER A 222 16.85 59.78 29.52
N ASP A 223 16.17 58.96 30.32
CA ASP A 223 15.29 59.44 31.41
C ASP A 223 16.10 60.13 32.52
N ASP A 224 17.23 59.55 32.94
CA ASP A 224 18.16 60.18 33.90
C ASP A 224 18.70 61.52 33.40
N LEU A 225 19.13 61.57 32.13
CA LEU A 225 19.61 62.80 31.51
C LEU A 225 18.51 63.86 31.43
N SER A 226 17.28 63.47 31.08
CA SER A 226 16.13 64.38 31.02
C SER A 226 15.81 64.98 32.40
N LYS A 227 15.88 64.16 33.47
CA LYS A 227 15.73 64.64 34.85
C LYS A 227 16.82 65.65 35.23
N LYS A 228 18.09 65.37 34.89
CA LYS A 228 19.21 66.30 35.12
C LYS A 228 19.04 67.62 34.36
N VAL A 229 18.61 67.55 33.09
CA VAL A 229 18.33 68.75 32.28
C VAL A 229 17.20 69.56 32.90
N SER A 230 16.11 68.92 33.34
CA SER A 230 15.01 69.61 34.02
C SER A 230 15.47 70.30 35.30
N GLN A 231 16.25 69.62 36.14
CA GLN A 231 16.82 70.21 37.37
C GLN A 231 17.70 71.42 37.07
N THR A 232 18.57 71.30 36.06
CA THR A 232 19.45 72.39 35.63
C THR A 232 18.65 73.58 35.10
N ALA A 233 17.58 73.33 34.33
CA ALA A 233 16.69 74.38 33.83
C ALA A 233 15.95 75.09 34.97
N THR A 234 15.48 74.36 36.00
CA THR A 234 14.88 74.94 37.20
C THR A 234 15.88 75.83 37.93
N ALA A 235 17.10 75.34 38.19
CA ALA A 235 18.15 76.11 38.85
C ALA A 235 18.53 77.38 38.06
N LEU A 236 18.59 77.29 36.73
CA LEU A 236 18.85 78.44 35.86
C LEU A 236 17.72 79.49 35.94
N ASN A 237 16.47 79.03 36.03
CA ASN A 237 15.31 79.92 36.18
C ASN A 237 15.35 80.65 37.54
N GLU A 238 15.65 79.93 38.62
CA GLU A 238 15.85 80.50 39.96
C GLU A 238 16.95 81.57 39.97
N LEU A 239 18.12 81.26 39.41
CA LEU A 239 19.22 82.20 39.28
C LEU A 239 18.85 83.44 38.46
N SER A 240 18.11 83.25 37.36
CA SER A 240 17.61 84.36 36.54
C SER A 240 16.65 85.26 37.32
N ASN A 241 15.76 84.70 38.13
CA ASN A 241 14.85 85.47 38.99
C ASN A 241 15.61 86.24 40.08
N GLU A 242 16.63 85.63 40.68
CA GLU A 242 17.50 86.28 41.68
C GLU A 242 18.25 87.48 41.06
N LEU A 243 18.82 87.30 39.87
CA LEU A 243 19.46 88.38 39.13
C LEU A 243 18.48 89.51 38.77
N GLN A 244 17.26 89.19 38.34
CA GLN A 244 16.22 90.19 38.07
C GLN A 244 15.86 90.99 39.33
N ASN A 245 15.69 90.32 40.47
CA ASN A 245 15.41 90.97 41.75
C ASN A 245 16.55 91.90 42.17
N MET A 246 17.80 91.47 42.00
CA MET A 246 18.97 92.29 42.33
C MET A 246 19.04 93.53 41.43
N VAL A 247 18.80 93.40 40.12
CA VAL A 247 18.73 94.54 39.19
C VAL A 247 17.57 95.49 39.53
N ALA A 248 16.40 94.96 39.88
CA ALA A 248 15.26 95.77 40.30
C ALA A 248 15.57 96.57 41.58
N HIS A 249 16.25 95.96 42.54
CA HIS A 249 16.66 96.63 43.78
C HIS A 249 17.68 97.75 43.53
N PHE A 250 18.65 97.53 42.64
CA PHE A 250 19.56 98.60 42.22
C PHE A 250 18.81 99.77 41.54
N LYS A 251 17.83 99.48 40.68
CA LYS A 251 17.00 100.51 40.03
C LYS A 251 16.08 101.28 40.99
N SER A 252 15.64 100.68 42.10
CA SER A 252 14.77 101.36 43.08
C SER A 252 15.53 102.24 44.07
N THR A 253 16.86 102.13 44.11
CA THR A 253 17.74 102.83 45.07
C THR A 253 18.45 104.03 44.44
N THR A 254 18.10 104.39 43.21
CA THR A 254 18.55 105.59 42.48
C THR A 254 17.37 106.51 42.24
#